data_AF-X1F3R1-F1
#
_entry.id   AF-X1F3R1-F1
#
_cell.length_a   1.000
_cell.length_b   1.000
_cell.length_c   1.000
_cell.angle_alpha   90.00
_cell.angle_beta   90.00
_cell.angle_gamma   90.00
#
_symmetry.space_group_name_H-M   'P 1'
#
loop_
_entity.id
_entity.type
_entity.pdbx_description
1 polymer ?
#
loop_
_entity_poly.entity_id
_entity_poly.type
_entity_poly.pdbx_seq_one_letter_code
_entity_poly.pdbx_strand_id
1 'polypeptide(L)'
;GVGLAVLANPVALKEYGITAMEGGIFHIMNHAMYKGLLFLTAGALFFRTGTKNLDKMGGLAHSMKYTTIFFIIGAAAIAGLPPFNGFASKLLIYESVSNNPNISTYLLILYRYT
;
A
#
# COMPACT_ATOMS: atom_id res chain seq x y z
N GLY A 1 -10.88 -12.34 1.52
CA GLY A 1 -9.82 -12.28 0.49
C GLY A 1 -9.72 -13.60 -0.22
N VAL A 2 -9.30 -13.61 -1.49
CA VAL A 2 -9.23 -14.81 -2.34
C VAL A 2 -8.46 -15.96 -1.69
N GLY A 3 -7.42 -15.68 -0.91
CA GLY A 3 -6.68 -16.69 -0.12
C GLY A 3 -7.51 -17.40 0.96
N LEU A 4 -8.34 -16.66 1.72
CA LEU A 4 -9.21 -17.25 2.75
C LEU A 4 -10.37 -18.05 2.10
N ALA A 5 -10.85 -17.60 0.95
CA ALA A 5 -11.98 -18.22 0.25
C ALA A 5 -11.66 -19.63 -0.29
N VAL A 6 -10.38 -19.94 -0.51
CA VAL A 6 -9.95 -21.23 -1.07
C VAL A 6 -9.34 -22.18 -0.04
N LEU A 7 -9.40 -21.84 1.26
CA LEU A 7 -8.87 -22.69 2.33
C LEU A 7 -9.46 -24.11 2.34
N ALA A 8 -10.74 -24.24 1.97
CA ALA A 8 -11.43 -25.54 1.93
C ALA A 8 -11.14 -26.35 0.65
N ASN A 9 -10.48 -25.77 -0.35
CA ASN A 9 -10.19 -26.42 -1.63
C ASN A 9 -8.68 -26.57 -1.84
N PRO A 10 -8.10 -27.77 -1.68
CA PRO A 10 -6.66 -27.98 -1.72
C PRO A 10 -6.02 -27.72 -3.09
N VAL A 11 -6.79 -27.84 -4.18
CA VAL A 11 -6.31 -27.54 -5.55
C VAL A 11 -6.17 -26.03 -5.72
N ALA A 12 -7.21 -25.28 -5.39
CA ALA A 12 -7.22 -23.82 -5.49
C ALA A 12 -6.26 -23.13 -4.49
N LEU A 13 -6.07 -23.74 -3.31
CA LEU A 13 -5.11 -23.27 -2.32
C LEU A 13 -3.68 -23.27 -2.87
N LYS A 14 -3.28 -24.37 -3.52
CA LYS A 14 -1.93 -24.55 -4.07
C LYS A 14 -1.69 -23.69 -5.32
N GLU A 15 -2.74 -23.38 -6.07
CA GLU A 15 -2.65 -22.68 -7.35
C GLU A 15 -2.57 -21.15 -7.19
N TYR A 16 -3.40 -20.55 -6.33
CA TYR A 16 -3.41 -19.08 -6.13
C TYR A 16 -3.70 -18.63 -4.69
N GLY A 17 -4.15 -19.54 -3.82
CA GLY A 17 -4.49 -19.23 -2.43
C GLY A 17 -3.29 -18.77 -1.59
N ILE A 18 -2.15 -19.47 -1.69
CA ILE A 18 -0.93 -19.14 -0.96
C ILE A 18 -0.39 -17.77 -1.37
N THR A 19 -0.26 -17.50 -2.67
CA THR A 19 0.22 -16.22 -3.21
C THR A 19 -0.70 -15.06 -2.81
N ALA A 20 -2.02 -15.28 -2.77
CA ALA A 20 -2.98 -14.27 -2.31
C ALA A 20 -2.80 -13.95 -0.81
N MET A 21 -2.46 -14.93 0.02
CA MET A 21 -2.19 -14.72 1.45
C MET A 21 -0.85 -14.02 1.68
N GLU A 22 0.20 -14.43 0.97
CA GLU A 22 1.52 -13.78 1.01
C GLU A 22 1.42 -12.31 0.60
N GLY A 23 0.78 -12.01 -0.54
CA GLY A 23 0.54 -10.64 -1.00
C GLY A 23 -0.29 -9.84 0.00
N GLY A 24 -1.30 -10.45 0.64
CA GLY A 24 -2.12 -9.81 1.67
C GLY A 24 -1.35 -9.45 2.94
N ILE A 25 -0.56 -10.38 3.48
CA ILE A 25 0.27 -10.14 4.68
C ILE A 25 1.32 -9.07 4.39
N PHE A 26 1.97 -9.17 3.23
CA PHE A 26 2.95 -8.20 2.78
C PHE A 26 2.35 -6.80 2.64
N HIS A 27 1.14 -6.70 2.08
CA HIS A 27 0.42 -5.43 1.97
C HIS A 27 0.07 -4.83 3.33
N ILE A 28 -0.39 -5.63 4.29
CA ILE A 28 -0.72 -5.17 5.64
C ILE A 28 0.52 -4.62 6.34
N MET A 29 1.64 -5.33 6.29
CA MET A 29 2.90 -4.89 6.90
C MET A 29 3.39 -3.57 6.29
N ASN A 30 3.38 -3.49 4.96
CA ASN A 30 3.72 -2.28 4.22
C ASN A 30 2.83 -1.09 4.61
N HIS A 31 1.52 -1.30 4.64
CA HIS A 31 0.56 -0.27 5.00
C HIS A 31 0.72 0.20 6.45
N ALA A 32 1.04 -0.70 7.38
CA ALA A 32 1.37 -0.35 8.76
C ALA A 32 2.65 0.50 8.85
N MET A 33 3.70 0.13 8.11
CA MET A 33 4.96 0.88 8.08
C MET A 33 4.77 2.30 7.53
N TYR A 34 4.04 2.47 6.43
CA TYR A 34 3.84 3.81 5.83
C TYR A 34 3.04 4.72 6.76
N LYS A 35 1.95 4.19 7.35
CA LYS A 35 1.17 4.93 8.33
C LYS A 35 2.02 5.28 9.56
N GLY A 36 2.82 4.34 10.06
CA GLY A 36 3.73 4.59 11.17
C GLY A 36 4.69 5.75 10.90
N LEU A 37 5.32 5.78 9.73
CA LEU A 37 6.21 6.87 9.33
C LEU A 37 5.48 8.21 9.20
N LEU A 38 4.29 8.23 8.61
CA LEU A 38 3.47 9.44 8.46
C LEU A 38 2.99 9.97 9.81
N PHE A 39 2.59 9.11 10.74
CA PHE A 39 2.24 9.52 12.10
C PHE A 39 3.45 10.05 12.89
N LEU A 40 4.63 9.42 12.72
CA LEU A 40 5.86 9.88 13.37
C LEU A 40 6.27 11.27 12.86
N THR A 41 6.21 11.49 11.56
CA THR A 41 6.54 12.80 10.96
C THR A 41 5.52 13.88 11.35
N ALA A 42 4.22 13.56 11.37
CA ALA A 42 3.19 14.47 11.90
C ALA A 42 3.39 14.79 13.39
N GLY A 43 3.76 13.80 14.20
CA GLY A 43 4.11 13.98 15.61
C GLY A 43 5.33 14.88 15.80
N ALA A 44 6.38 14.70 14.98
CA ALA A 44 7.56 15.56 15.00
C ALA A 44 7.23 17.02 14.60
N LEU A 45 6.36 17.22 13.61
CA LEU A 45 5.85 18.55 13.25
C LEU A 45 5.12 19.22 14.41
N PHE A 46 4.21 18.49 15.06
CA PHE A 46 3.48 19.00 16.21
C PHE A 46 4.42 19.32 17.37
N PHE A 47 5.40 18.46 17.65
CA PHE A 47 6.40 18.68 18.70
C PHE A 47 7.22 19.96 18.46
N ARG A 48 7.58 20.28 17.21
CA ARG A 48 8.36 21.48 16.92
C ARG A 48 7.55 22.77 16.83
N THR A 49 6.32 22.69 16.34
CA THR A 49 5.48 23.86 16.02
C THR A 49 4.47 24.19 17.11
N GLY A 50 4.08 23.21 17.93
CA GLY A 50 3.06 23.35 18.98
C GLY A 50 1.64 23.65 18.49
N THR A 51 1.44 23.79 17.16
CA THR A 51 0.16 24.09 16.54
C THR A 51 -0.33 22.89 15.73
N LYS A 52 -1.64 22.77 15.54
CA LYS A 52 -2.26 21.82 14.58
C LYS A 52 -2.82 22.53 13.35
N ASN A 53 -2.72 23.86 13.30
CA ASN A 53 -3.22 24.66 12.20
C ASN A 53 -2.22 24.64 11.04
N LEU A 54 -2.62 24.02 9.92
CA LEU A 54 -1.82 23.86 8.71
C LEU A 54 -1.48 25.20 8.03
N ASP A 55 -2.34 26.21 8.13
CA ASP A 55 -2.09 27.54 7.54
C ASP A 55 -0.87 28.21 8.19
N LYS A 56 -0.60 27.86 9.46
CA LYS A 56 0.55 28.37 10.22
C LYS A 56 1.80 27.49 10.09
N MET A 57 1.74 26.40 9.33
CA MET A 57 2.84 25.42 9.15
C MET A 57 3.65 25.63 7.86
N GLY A 58 3.49 26.77 7.18
CA GLY A 58 4.26 27.11 5.98
C GLY A 58 5.78 27.19 6.24
N GLY A 59 6.58 26.82 5.24
CA GLY A 59 8.05 26.99 5.27
C GLY A 59 8.83 25.94 6.08
N LEU A 60 8.16 25.00 6.76
CA LEU A 60 8.80 23.95 7.56
C LEU A 60 9.67 22.99 6.75
N ALA A 61 9.44 22.89 5.43
CA ALA A 61 10.29 22.10 4.55
C ALA A 61 11.76 22.54 4.56
N HIS A 62 12.02 23.83 4.81
CA HIS A 62 13.38 24.37 4.83
C HIS A 62 14.06 24.21 6.20
N SER A 63 13.29 24.25 7.28
CA SER A 63 13.80 24.14 8.66
C SER A 63 13.86 22.70 9.17
N MET A 64 13.01 21.79 8.67
CA MET A 64 12.90 20.39 9.09
C MET A 64 13.16 19.41 7.92
N LYS A 65 14.23 19.63 7.17
CA LYS A 65 14.57 18.89 5.93
C LYS A 65 14.50 17.36 6.08
N TYR A 66 15.03 16.81 7.19
CA TYR A 66 14.97 15.36 7.44
C TYR A 66 13.53 14.85 7.61
N THR A 67 12.72 15.51 8.43
CA THR A 67 11.31 15.16 8.62
C THR A 67 10.52 15.27 7.31
N THR A 68 10.83 16.26 6.49
CA THR A 68 10.23 16.43 5.15
C THR A 68 10.60 15.29 4.21
N ILE A 69 11.87 14.86 4.18
CA ILE A 69 12.30 13.71 3.36
C ILE A 69 11.57 12.44 3.79
N PHE A 70 11.52 12.15 5.09
CA PHE A 70 10.79 10.97 5.60
C PHE A 70 9.28 11.07 5.30
N PHE A 71 8.69 12.25 5.42
CA PHE A 71 7.28 12.45 5.07
C PHE A 71 7.01 12.20 3.58
N ILE A 72 7.86 12.71 2.68
CA ILE A 72 7.75 12.48 1.24
C ILE A 72 7.91 11.00 0.92
N ILE A 73 8.88 10.31 1.52
CA ILE A 73 9.07 8.85 1.37
C ILE A 73 7.81 8.10 1.81
N GLY A 74 7.24 8.43 2.97
CA GLY A 74 6.00 7.82 3.46
C GLY A 74 4.79 8.10 2.57
N ALA A 75 4.67 9.34 2.09
CA ALA A 75 3.61 9.78 1.19
C ALA A 75 3.71 9.10 -0.19
N ALA A 76 4.92 8.98 -0.72
CA ALA A 76 5.20 8.27 -1.97
C ALA A 76 4.95 6.76 -1.84
N ALA A 77 5.30 6.17 -0.68
CA ALA A 77 5.05 4.77 -0.39
C ALA A 77 3.56 4.43 -0.27
N ILE A 78 2.77 5.28 0.40
CA ILE A 78 1.32 5.07 0.53
C ILE A 78 0.57 5.34 -0.78
N ALA A 79 1.06 6.28 -1.61
CA ALA A 79 0.56 6.48 -2.97
C ALA A 79 0.79 5.25 -3.87
N GLY A 80 1.71 4.37 -3.49
CA GLY A 80 2.03 3.16 -4.24
C GLY A 80 2.77 3.45 -5.54
N LEU A 81 3.67 4.44 -5.53
CA LEU A 81 4.52 4.75 -6.67
C LEU A 81 5.40 3.53 -7.04
N PRO A 82 5.72 3.32 -8.33
CA PRO A 82 6.45 2.14 -8.81
C PRO A 82 7.73 1.76 -8.03
N PRO A 83 8.56 2.70 -7.55
CA PRO A 83 9.77 2.34 -6.79
C PRO A 83 9.50 1.94 -5.32
N PHE A 84 8.26 2.05 -4.82
CA PHE A 84 7.94 1.78 -3.43
C PHE A 84 7.27 0.43 -3.22
N ASN A 85 7.49 -0.12 -2.04
CA ASN A 85 7.06 -1.46 -1.66
C ASN A 85 5.51 -1.66 -1.72
N GLY A 86 4.74 -0.56 -1.64
CA GLY A 86 3.29 -0.56 -1.79
C GLY A 86 2.82 -0.91 -3.21
N PHE A 87 3.65 -0.68 -4.22
CA PHE A 87 3.41 -1.10 -5.61
C PHE A 87 3.61 -2.61 -5.77
N ALA A 88 4.69 -3.17 -5.22
CA ALA A 88 4.98 -4.60 -5.28
C ALA A 88 3.87 -5.45 -4.63
N SER A 89 3.33 -5.02 -3.48
CA SER A 89 2.18 -5.72 -2.87
C SER A 89 0.93 -5.68 -3.73
N LYS A 90 0.66 -4.55 -4.41
CA LYS A 90 -0.49 -4.42 -5.31
C LYS A 90 -0.35 -5.33 -6.53
N LEU A 91 0.86 -5.46 -7.08
CA LEU A 91 1.13 -6.39 -8.18
C LEU A 91 0.88 -7.84 -7.77
N LEU A 92 1.37 -8.27 -6.61
CA LEU A 92 1.14 -9.64 -6.13
C LEU A 92 -0.35 -9.94 -5.90
N ILE A 93 -1.10 -8.97 -5.36
CA ILE A 93 -2.56 -9.10 -5.23
C ILE A 93 -3.21 -9.19 -6.61
N TYR A 94 -2.79 -8.35 -7.57
CA TYR A 94 -3.31 -8.36 -8.94
C TYR A 94 -3.04 -9.68 -9.65
N GLU A 95 -1.81 -10.22 -9.55
CA GLU A 95 -1.45 -11.53 -10.11
C GLU A 95 -2.30 -12.65 -9.50
N SER A 96 -2.47 -12.66 -8.17
CA SER A 96 -3.28 -13.69 -7.49
C SER A 96 -4.76 -13.67 -7.91
N VAL A 97 -5.29 -12.50 -8.25
CA VAL A 97 -6.65 -12.32 -8.75
C VAL A 97 -6.76 -12.68 -10.23
N SER A 98 -5.72 -12.37 -11.03
CA SER A 98 -5.67 -12.68 -12.47
C SER A 98 -5.55 -14.16 -12.75
N ASN A 99 -4.95 -14.93 -11.83
CA ASN A 99 -4.91 -16.40 -11.94
C ASN A 99 -6.26 -17.05 -11.63
N ASN A 100 -7.26 -16.30 -11.15
CA ASN A 100 -8.61 -16.82 -10.99
C ASN A 100 -9.36 -16.77 -12.33
N PRO A 101 -9.74 -17.92 -12.93
CA PRO A 101 -10.32 -17.96 -14.27
C PRO A 101 -11.63 -17.17 -14.38
N ASN A 102 -12.43 -17.05 -13.31
CA ASN A 102 -13.66 -16.26 -13.36
C ASN A 102 -13.40 -14.75 -13.43
N ILE A 103 -12.39 -14.25 -12.74
CA ILE A 103 -12.10 -12.82 -12.64
C ILE A 103 -11.26 -12.35 -13.83
N SER A 104 -10.39 -13.23 -14.34
CA SER A 104 -9.60 -13.02 -15.56
C SER A 104 -10.49 -12.72 -16.77
N THR A 105 -11.60 -13.46 -16.97
CA THR A 105 -12.54 -13.21 -18.07
C THR A 105 -13.24 -11.85 -17.94
N TYR A 106 -13.64 -11.45 -16.73
CA TYR A 106 -14.25 -10.13 -16.51
C TYR A 106 -13.26 -8.98 -16.76
N LEU A 107 -12.00 -9.13 -16.33
CA LEU A 107 -10.95 -8.14 -16.58
C LEU A 107 -10.60 -8.02 -18.07
N LEU A 108 -10.50 -9.15 -18.79
CA LEU A 108 -10.27 -9.18 -20.24
C LEU A 108 -11.41 -8.53 -21.03
N ILE A 109 -12.66 -8.74 -20.60
CA ILE A 109 -13.82 -8.08 -21.19
C ILE A 109 -13.73 -6.58 -20.94
N LEU A 110 -13.50 -6.14 -19.70
CA LEU A 110 -13.45 -4.72 -19.34
C LEU A 110 -12.34 -3.95 -20.10
N TYR A 111 -11.16 -4.54 -20.22
CA TYR A 111 -10.01 -3.97 -20.95
C TYR A 111 -10.18 -3.97 -22.47
N ARG A 112 -11.10 -4.78 -23.00
CA ARG A 112 -11.42 -4.81 -24.43
C ARG A 112 -12.49 -3.79 -24.84
N TYR A 113 -13.18 -3.20 -23.87
CA TYR A 113 -14.21 -2.18 -24.05
C TYR A 113 -13.77 -0.75 -23.65
N THR A 114 -12.49 -0.54 -23.29
CA THR A 114 -11.88 0.78 -23.05
C THR A 114 -10.81 1.02 -24.10
#